data_AF-A0A485C9S4-F1
#
_entry.id   AF-A0A485C9S4-F1
#
_cell.length_a   1.000
_cell.length_b   1.000
_cell.length_c   1.000
_cell.angle_alpha   90.00
_cell.angle_beta   90.00
_cell.angle_gamma   90.00
#
_symmetry.space_group_name_H-M   'P 1'
#
loop_
_entity.id
_entity.type
_entity.pdbx_description
1 polymer ?
#
loop_
_entity_poly.entity_id
_entity_poly.type
_entity_poly.pdbx_seq_one_letter_code
_entity_poly.pdbx_strand_id
1 'polypeptide(L)'
;MGEPFEDIIFSEYESIYPIQARTIYRTICTLNRLRVPVRAGLIARIFGINFTEFKQQFFTPLEKIVLWDSEGNDDYHYRARHSEIAEIVFNRAFSNTLEKYNEYTQILDKINIAFESDRISFRQFMRAKSLNEIFPDYQDVISIYQQALKTIGEDPYLLQQMANFERIRPNGNLTLAIELLENAKEKAPYDSSIIHTMATVWRDKANNSNEAYDRIKFRGEARHLLQEAQRRWGGSSYISTTLLELSIDNFEDNIKDDNVSGKIIDDLIRRIEEEITISKQTYPDEAMLSNLEARFAGIMSDDGRILSSLLAAFSDNSRDPFIAIRLSKIYIDKGDFNEASKVLTQALERRRNDHRLNYQYAELLRLMDPSKRAPLIYYYRRAFTPSDKNFHAQFWFARFAYESSDPKELALSADIFEYLRTSRVSKDDRFKN
;
A
#
# COMPACT_ATOMS: atom_id res chain seq x y z
N MET A 1 -9.12 -19.58 36.25
CA MET A 1 -8.86 -18.96 34.94
C MET A 1 -7.96 -19.91 34.18
N GLY A 2 -8.23 -20.17 32.90
CA GLY A 2 -7.39 -21.06 32.08
C GLY A 2 -6.02 -20.45 31.80
N GLU A 3 -5.03 -21.30 31.52
CA GLU A 3 -3.70 -20.88 31.09
C GLU A 3 -3.79 -20.10 29.75
N PRO A 4 -3.01 -19.00 29.57
CA PRO A 4 -2.97 -18.28 28.31
C PRO A 4 -2.58 -19.18 27.13
N PHE A 5 -3.20 -18.98 25.97
CA PHE A 5 -2.95 -19.81 24.79
C PHE A 5 -1.46 -19.84 24.39
N GLU A 6 -0.74 -18.72 24.51
CA GLU A 6 0.68 -18.65 24.21
C GLU A 6 1.55 -19.50 25.16
N ASP A 7 1.16 -19.61 26.44
CA ASP A 7 1.87 -20.44 27.42
C ASP A 7 1.64 -21.93 27.14
N ILE A 8 0.43 -22.30 26.71
CA ILE A 8 0.11 -23.67 26.27
C ILE A 8 0.97 -24.06 25.07
N ILE A 9 1.05 -23.19 24.05
CA ILE A 9 1.86 -23.43 22.84
C ILE A 9 3.35 -23.53 23.17
N PHE A 10 3.85 -22.65 24.04
CA PHE A 10 5.25 -22.70 24.45
C PHE A 10 5.58 -23.93 25.27
N SER A 11 4.71 -24.34 26.20
CA SER A 11 4.86 -25.58 26.97
C SER A 11 4.84 -26.81 26.08
N GLU A 12 3.97 -26.84 25.05
CA GLU A 12 3.96 -27.90 24.04
C GLU A 12 5.30 -27.95 23.31
N TYR A 13 5.85 -26.80 22.88
CA TYR A 13 7.16 -26.71 22.25
C TYR A 13 8.28 -27.25 23.16
N GLU A 14 8.33 -26.85 24.43
CA GLU A 14 9.38 -27.27 25.35
C GLU A 14 9.35 -28.79 25.62
N SER A 15 8.15 -29.38 25.61
CA SER A 15 7.93 -30.81 25.85
C SER A 15 8.38 -31.73 24.70
N ILE A 16 8.77 -31.18 23.55
CA ILE A 16 9.19 -31.97 22.39
C ILE A 16 10.56 -32.63 22.66
N TYR A 17 10.58 -33.96 22.61
CA TYR A 17 11.80 -34.78 22.65
C TYR A 17 11.86 -35.75 21.47
N PRO A 18 13.05 -36.00 20.89
CA PRO A 18 14.37 -35.51 21.30
C PRO A 18 14.61 -34.03 20.94
N ILE A 19 15.68 -33.44 21.48
CA ILE A 19 16.07 -32.03 21.23
C ILE A 19 16.13 -31.70 19.73
N GLN A 20 16.57 -32.65 18.91
CA GLN A 20 16.64 -32.48 17.47
C GLN A 20 15.25 -32.26 16.83
N ALA A 21 14.22 -33.00 17.28
CA ALA A 21 12.85 -32.79 16.82
C ALA A 21 12.34 -31.39 17.17
N ARG A 22 12.66 -30.93 18.38
CA ARG A 22 12.31 -29.58 18.85
C ARG A 22 12.99 -28.50 18.00
N THR A 23 14.27 -28.67 17.66
CA THR A 23 14.99 -27.73 16.78
C THR A 23 14.42 -27.72 15.36
N ILE A 24 14.11 -28.89 14.79
CA ILE A 24 13.47 -28.97 13.46
C ILE A 24 12.12 -28.25 13.47
N TYR A 25 11.31 -28.49 14.49
CA TYR A 25 10.03 -27.81 14.63
C TYR A 25 10.17 -26.29 14.76
N ARG A 26 11.18 -25.81 15.50
CA ARG A 26 11.51 -24.38 15.59
C ARG A 26 11.83 -23.81 14.21
N THR A 27 12.68 -24.46 13.41
CA THR A 27 13.00 -24.01 12.05
C THR A 27 11.79 -24.01 11.13
N ILE A 28 10.93 -25.03 11.21
CA ILE A 28 9.67 -25.07 10.47
C ILE A 28 8.81 -23.87 10.86
N CYS A 29 8.67 -23.57 12.16
CA CYS A 29 7.91 -22.41 12.65
C CYS A 29 8.51 -21.08 12.18
N THR A 30 9.84 -20.92 12.19
CA THR A 30 10.52 -19.72 11.69
C THR A 30 10.11 -19.37 10.26
N LEU A 31 9.90 -20.36 9.40
CA LEU A 31 9.46 -20.18 8.01
C LEU A 31 7.93 -20.09 7.89
N ASN A 32 7.19 -20.94 8.59
CA ASN A 32 5.73 -21.01 8.50
C ASN A 32 5.00 -19.80 9.07
N ARG A 33 5.61 -19.06 9.99
CA ARG A 33 5.06 -17.78 10.45
C ARG A 33 4.90 -16.78 9.29
N LEU A 34 5.70 -16.94 8.23
CA LEU A 34 5.62 -16.17 6.98
C LEU A 34 4.58 -16.73 6.00
N ARG A 35 3.77 -17.72 6.42
CA ARG A 35 2.71 -18.39 5.65
C ARG A 35 3.23 -19.13 4.40
N VAL A 36 4.47 -19.58 4.43
CA VAL A 36 5.08 -20.37 3.35
C VAL A 36 5.33 -21.80 3.82
N PRO A 37 4.84 -22.83 3.11
CA PRO A 37 5.17 -24.22 3.41
C PRO A 37 6.67 -24.47 3.26
N VAL A 38 7.25 -25.27 4.16
CA VAL A 38 8.70 -25.53 4.15
C VAL A 38 9.00 -26.78 3.36
N ARG A 39 9.74 -26.66 2.26
CA ARG A 39 10.15 -27.81 1.46
C ARG A 39 11.03 -28.76 2.27
N ALA A 40 10.77 -30.07 2.17
CA ALA A 40 11.52 -31.08 2.91
C ALA A 40 13.01 -31.08 2.55
N GLY A 41 13.33 -30.78 1.28
CA GLY A 41 14.72 -30.62 0.84
C GLY A 41 15.47 -29.48 1.53
N LEU A 42 14.80 -28.43 2.01
CA LEU A 42 15.45 -27.37 2.79
C LEU A 42 15.82 -27.87 4.19
N ILE A 43 14.88 -28.51 4.89
CA ILE A 43 15.12 -29.14 6.20
C ILE A 43 16.22 -30.19 6.08
N ALA A 44 16.23 -30.98 5.01
CA ALA A 44 17.27 -31.97 4.78
C ALA A 44 18.67 -31.37 4.65
N ARG A 45 18.81 -30.22 3.97
CA ARG A 45 20.10 -29.52 3.85
C ARG A 45 20.54 -28.85 5.15
N ILE A 46 19.61 -28.41 5.98
CA ILE A 46 19.89 -27.76 7.28
C ILE A 46 20.32 -28.80 8.32
N PHE A 47 19.61 -29.92 8.40
CA PHE A 47 19.76 -30.90 9.48
C PHE A 47 20.44 -32.21 9.07
N GLY A 48 20.71 -32.41 7.78
CA GLY A 48 21.31 -33.64 7.27
C GLY A 48 20.39 -34.87 7.36
N ILE A 49 19.07 -34.65 7.37
CA ILE A 49 18.06 -35.74 7.48
C ILE A 49 17.12 -35.75 6.28
N ASN A 50 17.00 -36.87 5.60
CA ASN A 50 16.05 -36.99 4.50
C ASN A 50 14.60 -37.19 5.01
N PHE A 51 13.61 -37.12 4.10
CA PHE A 51 12.21 -37.26 4.48
C PHE A 51 11.87 -38.63 5.11
N THR A 52 12.52 -39.70 4.64
CA THR A 52 12.32 -41.05 5.19
C THR A 52 12.83 -41.14 6.62
N GLU A 53 14.01 -40.60 6.90
CA GLU A 53 14.57 -40.49 8.25
C GLU A 53 13.69 -39.61 9.14
N PHE A 54 13.20 -38.49 8.61
CA PHE A 54 12.25 -37.64 9.33
C PHE A 54 10.99 -38.42 9.74
N LYS A 55 10.41 -39.17 8.81
CA LYS A 55 9.22 -39.99 9.09
C LYS A 55 9.49 -41.09 10.13
N GLN A 56 10.68 -41.70 10.10
CA GLN A 56 11.03 -42.78 11.02
C GLN A 56 11.36 -42.28 12.43
N GLN A 57 12.07 -41.15 12.54
CA GLN A 57 12.68 -40.71 13.80
C GLN A 57 11.92 -39.55 14.47
N PHE A 58 11.23 -38.72 13.68
CA PHE A 58 10.64 -37.46 14.15
C PHE A 58 9.15 -37.33 13.88
N PHE A 59 8.52 -38.30 13.22
CA PHE A 59 7.07 -38.30 13.04
C PHE A 59 6.34 -38.40 14.38
N THR A 60 6.60 -39.40 15.21
CA THR A 60 5.88 -39.56 16.50
C THR A 60 6.05 -38.35 17.43
N PRO A 61 7.27 -37.77 17.60
CA PRO A 61 7.43 -36.54 18.36
C PRO A 61 6.70 -35.32 17.80
N LEU A 62 6.47 -35.26 16.48
CA LEU A 62 5.94 -34.08 15.79
C LEU A 62 4.54 -34.28 15.18
N GLU A 63 3.92 -35.45 15.33
CA GLU A 63 2.75 -35.92 14.58
C GLU A 63 1.56 -34.96 14.64
N LYS A 64 1.38 -34.28 15.78
CA LYS A 64 0.26 -33.37 16.03
C LYS A 64 0.60 -31.90 15.84
N ILE A 65 1.85 -31.57 15.55
CA ILE A 65 2.34 -30.18 15.46
C ILE A 65 2.92 -29.84 14.09
N VAL A 66 3.45 -30.84 13.38
CA VAL A 66 3.96 -30.74 12.01
C VAL A 66 3.10 -31.60 11.09
N LEU A 67 2.37 -30.92 10.23
CA LEU A 67 1.66 -31.51 9.10
C LEU A 67 2.61 -31.62 7.91
N TRP A 68 2.37 -32.58 7.03
CA TRP A 68 3.09 -32.67 5.76
C TRP A 68 2.13 -32.99 4.62
N ASP A 69 2.45 -32.44 3.45
CA ASP A 69 1.71 -32.66 2.22
C ASP A 69 2.66 -32.95 1.05
N SER A 70 2.11 -33.56 0.00
CA SER A 70 2.74 -33.70 -1.31
C SER A 70 1.73 -33.14 -2.33
N GLU A 71 1.69 -31.82 -2.49
CA GLU A 71 0.80 -31.13 -3.43
C GLU A 71 1.23 -31.39 -4.89
N GLY A 72 1.11 -32.63 -5.38
CA GLY A 72 1.28 -33.01 -6.79
C GLY A 72 2.68 -32.87 -7.40
N ASN A 73 3.62 -32.22 -6.70
CA ASN A 73 5.04 -32.17 -7.02
C ASN A 73 5.78 -33.32 -6.32
N ASP A 74 6.90 -33.77 -6.91
CA ASP A 74 7.80 -34.78 -6.34
C ASP A 74 8.48 -34.37 -5.01
N ASP A 75 8.07 -33.26 -4.39
CA ASP A 75 8.69 -32.69 -3.19
C ASP A 75 7.67 -32.56 -2.04
N TYR A 76 8.05 -33.05 -0.86
CA TYR A 76 7.25 -32.95 0.35
C TYR A 76 7.38 -31.57 0.99
N HIS A 77 6.30 -31.06 1.60
CA HIS A 77 6.35 -29.82 2.37
C HIS A 77 5.87 -30.04 3.80
N TYR A 78 6.51 -29.34 4.74
CA TYR A 78 6.15 -29.30 6.15
C TYR A 78 5.38 -28.03 6.47
N ARG A 79 4.37 -28.17 7.33
CA ARG A 79 3.59 -27.06 7.87
C ARG A 79 3.41 -27.21 9.38
N ALA A 80 3.57 -26.11 10.10
CA ALA A 80 3.02 -25.99 11.44
C ALA A 80 1.48 -25.94 11.34
N ARG A 81 0.78 -26.24 12.44
CA ARG A 81 -0.70 -26.21 12.48
C ARG A 81 -1.30 -24.87 12.02
N HIS A 82 -0.63 -23.75 12.29
CA HIS A 82 -1.08 -22.42 11.90
C HIS A 82 0.08 -21.41 11.92
N SER A 83 0.01 -20.35 11.11
CA SER A 83 1.06 -19.31 11.09
C SER A 83 1.18 -18.55 12.42
N GLU A 84 0.06 -18.32 13.11
CA GLU A 84 0.06 -17.68 14.43
C GLU A 84 0.73 -18.55 15.50
N ILE A 85 0.55 -19.88 15.45
CA ILE A 85 1.26 -20.81 16.34
C ILE A 85 2.76 -20.75 16.06
N ALA A 86 3.13 -20.74 14.78
CA ALA A 86 4.52 -20.61 14.35
C ALA A 86 5.15 -19.29 14.80
N GLU A 87 4.40 -18.19 14.79
CA GLU A 87 4.83 -16.87 15.27
C GLU A 87 5.03 -16.89 16.81
N ILE A 88 4.14 -17.51 17.57
CA ILE A 88 4.30 -17.68 19.04
C ILE A 88 5.58 -18.47 19.34
N VAL A 89 5.79 -19.60 18.67
CA VAL A 89 7.00 -20.41 18.83
C VAL A 89 8.23 -19.59 18.45
N PHE A 90 8.23 -18.87 17.34
CA PHE A 90 9.35 -18.01 16.94
C PHE A 90 9.64 -16.91 17.98
N ASN A 91 8.62 -16.32 18.58
CA ASN A 91 8.85 -15.24 19.54
C ASN A 91 9.34 -15.72 20.91
N ARG A 92 8.97 -16.94 21.33
CA ARG A 92 9.32 -17.48 22.65
C ARG A 92 10.47 -18.49 22.67
N ALA A 93 10.72 -19.19 21.56
CA ALA A 93 11.73 -20.27 21.51
C ALA A 93 13.18 -19.79 21.38
N PHE A 94 13.40 -18.52 21.04
CA PHE A 94 14.72 -17.92 20.98
C PHE A 94 14.96 -17.05 22.21
N SER A 95 16.04 -17.30 22.93
CA SER A 95 16.34 -16.62 24.19
C SER A 95 16.76 -15.15 23.98
N ASN A 96 17.28 -14.84 22.79
CA ASN A 96 17.82 -13.52 22.45
C ASN A 96 17.88 -13.33 20.92
N THR A 97 18.20 -12.10 20.50
CA THR A 97 18.33 -11.72 19.08
C THR A 97 19.44 -12.47 18.35
N LEU A 98 20.54 -12.80 19.03
CA LEU A 98 21.66 -13.54 18.43
C LEU A 98 21.24 -14.95 18.00
N GLU A 99 20.41 -15.65 18.78
CA GLU A 99 19.88 -16.95 18.37
C GLU A 99 18.96 -16.83 17.15
N LYS A 100 18.12 -15.79 17.08
CA LYS A 100 17.29 -15.50 15.89
C LYS A 100 18.18 -15.24 14.66
N TYR A 101 19.25 -14.47 14.83
CA TYR A 101 20.22 -14.19 13.77
C TYR A 101 20.91 -15.47 13.27
N ASN A 102 21.34 -16.34 14.18
CA ASN A 102 21.95 -17.63 13.84
C ASN A 102 20.98 -18.54 13.09
N GLU A 103 19.72 -18.59 13.50
CA GLU A 103 18.68 -19.33 12.78
C GLU A 103 18.49 -18.79 11.36
N TYR A 104 18.40 -17.47 11.21
CA TYR A 104 18.26 -16.82 9.90
C TYR A 104 19.42 -17.16 8.97
N THR A 105 20.66 -16.99 9.45
CA THR A 105 21.86 -17.26 8.65
C THR A 105 21.98 -18.73 8.26
N GLN A 106 21.64 -19.66 9.16
CA GLN A 106 21.62 -21.10 8.86
C GLN A 106 20.60 -21.45 7.78
N ILE A 107 19.38 -20.89 7.85
CA ILE A 107 18.36 -21.12 6.82
C ILE A 107 18.83 -20.56 5.48
N LEU A 108 19.36 -19.33 5.46
CA LEU A 108 19.81 -18.65 4.24
C LEU A 108 20.95 -19.41 3.58
N ASP A 109 21.92 -19.93 4.33
CA ASP A 109 23.03 -20.71 3.77
C ASP A 109 22.57 -21.96 3.00
N LYS A 110 21.38 -22.48 3.32
CA LYS A 110 20.84 -23.71 2.73
C LYS A 110 19.64 -23.49 1.81
N ILE A 111 19.19 -22.25 1.62
CA ILE A 111 18.02 -21.95 0.78
C ILE A 111 18.39 -22.10 -0.70
N ASN A 112 17.49 -22.66 -1.51
CA ASN A 112 17.70 -22.78 -2.95
C ASN A 112 16.53 -22.17 -3.72
N ILE A 113 16.71 -20.92 -4.14
CA ILE A 113 15.67 -20.12 -4.82
C ILE A 113 15.29 -20.61 -6.23
N ALA A 114 15.92 -21.67 -6.75
CA ALA A 114 15.44 -22.35 -7.94
C ALA A 114 14.11 -23.08 -7.68
N PHE A 115 13.84 -23.46 -6.42
CA PHE A 115 12.56 -24.01 -6.00
C PHE A 115 11.61 -22.90 -5.58
N GLU A 116 10.33 -23.00 -5.99
CA GLU A 116 9.35 -21.94 -5.76
C GLU A 116 9.09 -21.66 -4.28
N SER A 117 8.92 -22.69 -3.45
CA SER A 117 8.68 -22.52 -2.01
C SER A 117 9.88 -21.89 -1.29
N ASP A 118 11.10 -22.32 -1.61
CA ASP A 118 12.35 -21.70 -1.13
C ASP A 118 12.44 -20.23 -1.61
N ARG A 119 12.09 -19.93 -2.86
CA ARG A 119 12.09 -18.56 -3.41
C ARG A 119 11.09 -17.64 -2.70
N ILE A 120 9.87 -18.13 -2.45
CA ILE A 120 8.85 -17.37 -1.71
C ILE A 120 9.34 -17.14 -0.27
N SER A 121 9.88 -18.18 0.39
CA SER A 121 10.46 -18.07 1.74
C SER A 121 11.59 -17.04 1.79
N PHE A 122 12.52 -17.10 0.84
CA PHE A 122 13.62 -16.14 0.71
C PHE A 122 13.09 -14.71 0.60
N ARG A 123 12.11 -14.47 -0.28
CA ARG A 123 11.51 -13.14 -0.45
C ARG A 123 10.90 -12.63 0.86
N GLN A 124 10.20 -13.47 1.61
CA GLN A 124 9.62 -13.10 2.89
C GLN A 124 10.70 -12.79 3.95
N PHE A 125 11.77 -13.60 4.00
CA PHE A 125 12.89 -13.40 4.93
C PHE A 125 13.62 -12.09 4.71
N MET A 126 13.79 -11.68 3.44
CA MET A 126 14.57 -10.50 3.07
C MET A 126 13.79 -9.18 3.19
N ARG A 127 12.51 -9.21 3.56
CA ARG A 127 11.70 -8.00 3.66
C ARG A 127 12.32 -6.99 4.62
N ALA A 128 12.63 -5.81 4.12
CA ALA A 128 13.29 -4.74 4.86
C ALA A 128 12.58 -4.40 6.17
N LYS A 129 11.26 -4.21 6.10
CA LYS A 129 10.43 -3.87 7.26
C LYS A 129 10.49 -4.95 8.34
N SER A 130 10.35 -6.21 7.94
CA SER A 130 10.39 -7.35 8.87
C SER A 130 11.76 -7.52 9.51
N LEU A 131 12.86 -7.37 8.75
CA LEU A 131 14.21 -7.42 9.32
C LEU A 131 14.46 -6.27 10.30
N ASN A 132 14.03 -5.05 9.96
CA ASN A 132 14.16 -3.88 10.83
C ASN A 132 13.33 -4.00 12.13
N GLU A 133 12.21 -4.71 12.09
CA GLU A 133 11.38 -4.98 13.28
C GLU A 133 11.98 -6.08 14.18
N ILE A 134 12.57 -7.12 13.58
CA ILE A 134 13.09 -8.29 14.31
C ILE A 134 14.48 -8.03 14.90
N PHE A 135 15.32 -7.26 14.21
CA PHE A 135 16.72 -7.04 14.56
C PHE A 135 16.94 -5.56 14.91
N PRO A 136 17.05 -5.20 16.21
CA PRO A 136 17.29 -3.82 16.63
C PRO A 136 18.66 -3.28 16.22
N ASP A 137 19.68 -4.14 16.13
CA ASP A 137 21.00 -3.76 15.63
C ASP A 137 21.01 -3.86 14.10
N TYR A 138 21.27 -2.73 13.44
CA TYR A 138 21.32 -2.67 11.98
C TYR A 138 22.51 -3.47 11.41
N GLN A 139 23.55 -3.74 12.20
CA GLN A 139 24.70 -4.56 11.78
C GLN A 139 24.29 -6.02 11.55
N ASP A 140 23.33 -6.54 12.32
CA ASP A 140 22.76 -7.88 12.10
C ASP A 140 22.04 -7.94 10.75
N VAL A 141 21.23 -6.91 10.44
CA VAL A 141 20.51 -6.83 9.15
C VAL A 141 21.47 -6.70 7.97
N ILE A 142 22.50 -5.86 8.08
CA ILE A 142 23.56 -5.76 7.07
C ILE A 142 24.21 -7.13 6.85
N SER A 143 24.56 -7.83 7.93
CA SER A 143 25.23 -9.13 7.85
C SER A 143 24.34 -10.20 7.22
N ILE A 144 23.03 -10.19 7.52
CA ILE A 144 22.03 -11.03 6.86
C ILE A 144 21.99 -10.76 5.36
N TYR A 145 21.95 -9.50 4.93
CA TYR A 145 21.97 -9.16 3.51
C TYR A 145 23.28 -9.54 2.81
N GLN A 146 24.42 -9.35 3.47
CA GLN A 146 25.71 -9.80 2.94
C GLN A 146 25.77 -11.31 2.77
N GLN A 147 25.20 -12.08 3.72
CA GLN A 147 25.09 -13.52 3.59
C GLN A 147 24.19 -13.90 2.42
N ALA A 148 23.02 -13.24 2.28
CA ALA A 148 22.12 -13.46 1.16
C ALA A 148 22.82 -13.18 -0.19
N LEU A 149 23.56 -12.07 -0.31
CA LEU A 149 24.35 -11.74 -1.50
C LEU A 149 25.38 -12.83 -1.84
N LYS A 150 26.06 -13.40 -0.83
CA LYS A 150 27.02 -14.50 -1.05
C LYS A 150 26.33 -15.77 -1.55
N THR A 151 25.14 -16.10 -1.01
CA THR A 151 24.44 -17.34 -1.33
C THR A 151 23.70 -17.27 -2.66
N ILE A 152 23.01 -16.18 -2.94
CA ILE A 152 22.10 -16.07 -4.09
C ILE A 152 22.57 -15.06 -5.16
N GLY A 153 23.61 -14.29 -4.87
CA GLY A 153 24.09 -13.21 -5.74
C GLY A 153 23.23 -11.95 -5.66
N GLU A 154 23.48 -11.04 -6.60
CA GLU A 154 22.79 -9.77 -6.72
C GLU A 154 21.39 -9.93 -7.35
N ASP A 155 20.49 -10.66 -6.70
CA ASP A 155 19.09 -10.78 -7.14
C ASP A 155 18.37 -9.42 -7.07
N PRO A 156 17.57 -9.03 -8.08
CA PRO A 156 16.91 -7.73 -8.12
C PRO A 156 16.00 -7.46 -6.92
N TYR A 157 15.29 -8.48 -6.41
CA TYR A 157 14.42 -8.33 -5.25
C TYR A 157 15.24 -8.11 -3.99
N LEU A 158 16.35 -8.84 -3.82
CA LEU A 158 17.27 -8.64 -2.70
C LEU A 158 17.82 -7.20 -2.69
N LEU A 159 18.32 -6.71 -3.83
CA LEU A 159 18.82 -5.34 -3.97
C LEU A 159 17.74 -4.29 -3.63
N GLN A 160 16.51 -4.50 -4.11
CA GLN A 160 15.37 -3.64 -3.79
C GLN A 160 15.04 -3.67 -2.28
N GLN A 161 15.13 -4.81 -1.60
CA GLN A 161 14.92 -4.88 -0.15
C GLN A 161 16.05 -4.21 0.63
N MET A 162 17.30 -4.37 0.22
CA MET A 162 18.43 -3.64 0.80
C MET A 162 18.24 -2.12 0.69
N ALA A 163 17.81 -1.64 -0.49
CA ALA A 163 17.48 -0.22 -0.68
C ALA A 163 16.32 0.25 0.21
N ASN A 164 15.27 -0.56 0.34
CA ASN A 164 14.18 -0.27 1.26
C ASN A 164 14.64 -0.24 2.73
N PHE A 165 15.58 -1.09 3.12
CA PHE A 165 16.15 -1.08 4.48
C PHE A 165 16.93 0.22 4.72
N GLU A 166 17.78 0.63 3.78
CA GLU A 166 18.46 1.93 3.82
C GLU A 166 17.48 3.11 3.87
N ARG A 167 16.29 2.98 3.27
CA ARG A 167 15.26 4.01 3.29
C ARG A 167 14.57 4.15 4.65
N ILE A 168 14.28 3.05 5.32
CA ILE A 168 13.44 3.05 6.54
C ILE A 168 14.24 3.06 7.85
N ARG A 169 15.51 2.64 7.83
CA ARG A 169 16.32 2.56 9.04
C ARG A 169 16.77 3.95 9.51
N PRO A 170 17.01 4.14 10.83
CA PRO A 170 17.59 5.38 11.33
C PRO A 170 18.94 5.70 10.67
N ASN A 171 19.15 6.96 10.27
CA ASN A 171 20.37 7.43 9.59
C ASN A 171 20.76 6.60 8.34
N GLY A 172 19.78 6.03 7.65
CA GLY A 172 20.03 5.24 6.46
C GLY A 172 20.58 6.05 5.27
N ASN A 173 21.23 5.36 4.34
CA ASN A 173 21.94 5.98 3.23
C ASN A 173 21.10 5.93 1.95
N LEU A 174 20.41 7.05 1.66
CA LEU A 174 19.57 7.16 0.46
C LEU A 174 20.36 7.15 -0.85
N THR A 175 21.64 7.52 -0.84
CA THR A 175 22.49 7.42 -2.03
C THR A 175 22.81 5.96 -2.33
N LEU A 176 23.19 5.18 -1.31
CA LEU A 176 23.36 3.73 -1.44
C LEU A 176 22.05 3.05 -1.90
N ALA A 177 20.90 3.47 -1.36
CA ALA A 177 19.61 2.95 -1.80
C ALA A 177 19.36 3.18 -3.30
N ILE A 178 19.74 4.34 -3.85
CA ILE A 178 19.65 4.62 -5.28
C ILE A 178 20.60 3.72 -6.07
N GLU A 179 21.87 3.60 -5.66
CA GLU A 179 22.86 2.73 -6.34
C GLU A 179 22.40 1.26 -6.40
N LEU A 180 21.84 0.75 -5.31
CA LEU A 180 21.27 -0.60 -5.25
C LEU A 180 20.09 -0.75 -6.23
N LEU A 181 19.22 0.25 -6.33
CA LEU A 181 18.06 0.22 -7.22
C LEU A 181 18.43 0.41 -8.69
N GLU A 182 19.50 1.15 -9.00
CA GLU A 182 20.06 1.24 -10.34
C GLU A 182 20.57 -0.13 -10.80
N ASN A 183 21.35 -0.82 -9.96
CA ASN A 183 21.80 -2.19 -10.25
C ASN A 183 20.60 -3.16 -10.38
N ALA A 184 19.62 -3.06 -9.49
CA ALA A 184 18.40 -3.88 -9.56
C ALA A 184 17.63 -3.65 -10.88
N LYS A 185 17.52 -2.38 -11.32
CA LYS A 185 16.86 -1.98 -12.57
C LYS A 185 17.59 -2.50 -13.79
N GLU A 186 18.92 -2.51 -13.79
CA GLU A 186 19.71 -3.07 -14.89
C GLU A 186 19.46 -4.57 -15.07
N LYS A 187 19.32 -5.30 -13.96
CA LYS A 187 19.06 -6.75 -13.98
C LYS A 187 17.60 -7.11 -14.26
N ALA A 188 16.66 -6.29 -13.81
CA ALA A 188 15.22 -6.49 -14.02
C ALA A 188 14.55 -5.22 -14.59
N PRO A 189 14.89 -4.82 -15.83
CA PRO A 189 14.38 -3.58 -16.42
C PRO A 189 12.88 -3.63 -16.72
N TYR A 190 12.25 -4.80 -16.60
CA TYR A 190 10.82 -5.02 -16.78
C TYR A 190 10.02 -4.86 -15.48
N ASP A 191 10.67 -4.78 -14.32
CA ASP A 191 10.00 -4.72 -13.01
C ASP A 191 9.68 -3.27 -12.62
N SER A 192 8.42 -2.88 -12.82
CA SER A 192 7.92 -1.55 -12.46
C SER A 192 8.01 -1.22 -10.97
N SER A 193 8.07 -2.24 -10.08
CA SER A 193 8.13 -2.01 -8.63
C SER A 193 9.49 -1.43 -8.21
N ILE A 194 10.57 -1.78 -8.92
CA ILE A 194 11.91 -1.22 -8.69
C ILE A 194 11.91 0.27 -9.05
N ILE A 195 11.31 0.64 -10.18
CA ILE A 195 11.19 2.04 -10.60
C ILE A 195 10.37 2.85 -9.60
N HIS A 196 9.24 2.29 -9.12
CA HIS A 196 8.42 2.93 -8.09
C HIS A 196 9.21 3.11 -6.78
N THR A 197 9.95 2.09 -6.34
CA THR A 197 10.80 2.17 -5.14
C THR A 197 11.90 3.22 -5.31
N MET A 198 12.48 3.34 -6.50
CA MET A 198 13.50 4.35 -6.77
C MET A 198 12.91 5.76 -6.73
N ALA A 199 11.70 5.95 -7.25
CA ALA A 199 10.99 7.22 -7.13
C ALA A 199 10.68 7.60 -5.68
N THR A 200 10.31 6.64 -4.83
CA THR A 200 10.08 6.92 -3.40
C THR A 200 11.38 7.27 -2.66
N VAL A 201 12.50 6.62 -2.98
CA VAL A 201 13.82 7.00 -2.43
C VAL A 201 14.23 8.41 -2.87
N TRP A 202 14.02 8.78 -4.14
CA TRP A 202 14.28 10.15 -4.60
C TRP A 202 13.39 11.18 -3.91
N ARG A 203 12.12 10.85 -3.65
CA ARG A 203 11.23 11.68 -2.85
C ARG A 203 11.75 11.85 -1.42
N ASP A 204 12.16 10.77 -0.76
CA ASP A 204 12.71 10.83 0.61
C ASP A 204 13.99 11.69 0.63
N LYS A 205 14.82 11.58 -0.40
CA LYS A 205 16.03 12.40 -0.56
C LYS A 205 15.70 13.88 -0.75
N ALA A 206 14.61 14.21 -1.44
CA ALA A 206 14.10 15.59 -1.52
C ALA A 206 13.64 16.08 -0.15
N ASN A 207 12.84 15.29 0.57
CA ASN A 207 12.29 15.70 1.86
C ASN A 207 13.35 15.86 2.96
N ASN A 208 14.48 15.15 2.84
CA ASN A 208 15.62 15.29 3.74
C ASN A 208 16.62 16.39 3.33
N SER A 209 16.40 17.10 2.22
CA SER A 209 17.32 18.14 1.76
C SER A 209 16.96 19.53 2.29
N ASN A 210 17.95 20.23 2.82
CA ASN A 210 17.82 21.61 3.28
C ASN A 210 17.80 22.61 2.11
N GLU A 211 18.40 22.25 0.97
CA GLU A 211 18.56 23.13 -0.19
C GLU A 211 17.35 23.06 -1.12
N ALA A 212 16.69 24.20 -1.35
CA ALA A 212 15.48 24.28 -2.18
C ALA A 212 15.71 23.76 -3.61
N TYR A 213 16.88 24.06 -4.19
CA TYR A 213 17.26 23.58 -5.51
C TYR A 213 17.34 22.05 -5.58
N ASP A 214 17.92 21.41 -4.56
CA ASP A 214 18.02 19.96 -4.49
C ASP A 214 16.64 19.32 -4.32
N ARG A 215 15.76 19.91 -3.52
CA ARG A 215 14.37 19.43 -3.40
C ARG A 215 13.65 19.42 -4.75
N ILE A 216 13.78 20.49 -5.53
CA ILE A 216 13.19 20.58 -6.88
C ILE A 216 13.80 19.51 -7.80
N LYS A 217 15.13 19.38 -7.82
CA LYS A 217 15.84 18.41 -8.65
C LYS A 217 15.40 16.97 -8.32
N PHE A 218 15.45 16.58 -7.05
CA PHE A 218 15.15 15.21 -6.63
C PHE A 218 13.67 14.85 -6.82
N ARG A 219 12.73 15.78 -6.59
CA ARG A 219 11.31 15.56 -6.96
C ARG A 219 11.13 15.46 -8.48
N GLY A 220 11.91 16.19 -9.26
CA GLY A 220 11.97 16.08 -10.72
C GLY A 220 12.35 14.66 -11.16
N GLU A 221 13.41 14.09 -10.59
CA GLU A 221 13.84 12.71 -10.85
C GLU A 221 12.75 11.70 -10.49
N ALA A 222 12.17 11.82 -9.28
CA ALA A 222 11.08 10.94 -8.85
C ALA A 222 9.88 11.01 -9.82
N ARG A 223 9.49 12.21 -10.25
CA ARG A 223 8.39 12.41 -11.19
C ARG A 223 8.69 11.84 -12.57
N HIS A 224 9.91 12.01 -13.07
CA HIS A 224 10.35 11.43 -14.34
C HIS A 224 10.21 9.90 -14.34
N LEU A 225 10.69 9.24 -13.28
CA LEU A 225 10.59 7.79 -13.11
C LEU A 225 9.13 7.30 -13.08
N LEU A 226 8.26 7.98 -12.34
CA LEU A 226 6.85 7.61 -12.24
C LEU A 226 6.12 7.79 -13.58
N GLN A 227 6.42 8.87 -14.31
CA GLN A 227 5.86 9.10 -15.64
C GLN A 227 6.36 8.07 -16.66
N GLU A 228 7.65 7.71 -16.61
CA GLU A 228 8.19 6.62 -17.41
C GLU A 228 7.47 5.31 -17.09
N ALA A 229 7.29 5.00 -15.80
CA ALA A 229 6.60 3.80 -15.37
C ALA A 229 5.15 3.77 -15.87
N GLN A 230 4.44 4.88 -15.74
CA GLN A 230 3.07 5.02 -16.23
C GLN A 230 2.97 4.83 -17.75
N ARG A 231 3.92 5.38 -18.53
CA ARG A 231 3.95 5.20 -19.99
C ARG A 231 4.19 3.76 -20.39
N ARG A 232 5.06 3.05 -19.68
CA ARG A 232 5.50 1.70 -20.07
C ARG A 232 4.59 0.58 -19.55
N TRP A 233 4.07 0.71 -18.33
CA TRP A 233 3.27 -0.34 -17.68
C TRP A 233 1.83 0.09 -17.35
N GLY A 234 1.46 1.34 -17.63
CA GLY A 234 0.15 1.90 -17.28
C GLY A 234 0.11 2.51 -15.88
N GLY A 235 -1.02 3.15 -15.56
CA GLY A 235 -1.25 3.71 -14.23
C GLY A 235 -1.52 2.62 -13.17
N SER A 236 -1.20 2.93 -11.92
CA SER A 236 -1.56 2.13 -10.75
C SER A 236 -1.88 3.05 -9.57
N SER A 237 -2.56 2.53 -8.53
CA SER A 237 -2.84 3.32 -7.33
C SER A 237 -1.55 3.78 -6.65
N TYR A 238 -0.51 2.95 -6.63
CA TYR A 238 0.82 3.29 -6.12
C TYR A 238 1.47 4.47 -6.88
N ILE A 239 1.45 4.44 -8.22
CA ILE A 239 2.02 5.53 -9.03
C ILE A 239 1.25 6.83 -8.79
N SER A 240 -0.08 6.77 -8.83
CA SER A 240 -0.95 7.93 -8.59
C SER A 240 -0.74 8.51 -7.20
N THR A 241 -0.62 7.66 -6.18
CA THR A 241 -0.37 8.06 -4.79
C THR A 241 0.97 8.80 -4.68
N THR A 242 2.06 8.24 -5.21
CA THR A 242 3.38 8.89 -5.12
C THR A 242 3.47 10.17 -5.96
N LEU A 243 2.79 10.25 -7.10
CA LEU A 243 2.70 11.52 -7.85
C LEU A 243 1.99 12.60 -7.04
N LEU A 244 0.88 12.26 -6.39
CA LEU A 244 0.14 13.16 -5.52
C LEU A 244 0.97 13.59 -4.30
N GLU A 245 1.71 12.68 -3.69
CA GLU A 245 2.67 13.00 -2.63
C GLU A 245 3.71 14.04 -3.09
N LEU A 246 4.31 13.86 -4.27
CA LEU A 246 5.26 14.82 -4.83
C LEU A 246 4.63 16.19 -5.09
N SER A 247 3.36 16.20 -5.53
CA SER A 247 2.62 17.45 -5.77
C SER A 247 2.31 18.17 -4.45
N ILE A 248 1.91 17.45 -3.40
CA ILE A 248 1.66 18.02 -2.06
C ILE A 248 2.97 18.51 -1.43
N ASP A 249 4.06 17.73 -1.50
CA ASP A 249 5.36 18.13 -0.96
C ASP A 249 5.89 19.39 -1.66
N ASN A 250 5.69 19.52 -2.98
CA ASN A 250 6.04 20.72 -3.72
C ASN A 250 5.16 21.91 -3.31
N PHE A 251 3.86 21.71 -3.11
CA PHE A 251 2.95 22.74 -2.64
C PHE A 251 3.35 23.26 -1.25
N GLU A 252 3.67 22.35 -0.33
CA GLU A 252 4.09 22.69 1.03
C GLU A 252 5.35 23.56 1.08
N ASP A 253 6.30 23.33 0.16
CA ASP A 253 7.48 24.19 0.04
C ASP A 253 7.15 25.58 -0.53
N ASN A 254 6.24 25.64 -1.52
CA ASN A 254 5.89 26.91 -2.19
C ASN A 254 5.07 27.83 -1.29
N ILE A 255 4.21 27.31 -0.42
CA ILE A 255 3.44 28.14 0.52
C ILE A 255 4.29 28.74 1.65
N LYS A 256 5.47 28.17 1.89
CA LYS A 256 6.46 28.67 2.87
C LYS A 256 7.33 29.80 2.29
N ASP A 257 7.34 29.99 0.97
CA ASP A 257 8.10 31.04 0.30
C ASP A 257 7.19 32.23 -0.03
N ASP A 258 7.33 33.32 0.73
CA ASP A 258 6.53 34.54 0.57
C ASP A 258 6.74 35.24 -0.79
N ASN A 259 7.76 34.84 -1.58
CA ASN A 259 7.98 35.38 -2.92
C ASN A 259 7.11 34.69 -3.99
N VAL A 260 6.48 33.56 -3.67
CA VAL A 260 5.63 32.83 -4.60
C VAL A 260 4.29 33.56 -4.75
N SER A 261 3.96 33.95 -5.99
CA SER A 261 2.70 34.64 -6.25
C SER A 261 1.47 33.76 -5.98
N GLY A 262 0.37 34.35 -5.51
CA GLY A 262 -0.90 33.64 -5.28
C GLY A 262 -1.39 32.83 -6.49
N LYS A 263 -1.18 33.34 -7.72
CA LYS A 263 -1.52 32.61 -8.95
C LYS A 263 -0.81 31.26 -9.07
N ILE A 264 0.45 31.16 -8.64
CA ILE A 264 1.19 29.89 -8.67
C ILE A 264 0.61 28.93 -7.63
N ILE A 265 0.27 29.44 -6.44
CA ILE A 265 -0.40 28.67 -5.38
C ILE A 265 -1.75 28.14 -5.86
N ASP A 266 -2.56 28.97 -6.52
CA ASP A 266 -3.86 28.56 -7.08
C ASP A 266 -3.70 27.45 -8.13
N ASP A 267 -2.70 27.57 -9.02
CA ASP A 267 -2.40 26.54 -10.02
C ASP A 267 -1.95 25.21 -9.40
N LEU A 268 -1.20 25.26 -8.30
CA LEU A 268 -0.81 24.06 -7.55
C LEU A 268 -2.02 23.40 -6.89
N ILE A 269 -2.88 24.19 -6.24
CA ILE A 269 -4.11 23.68 -5.61
C ILE A 269 -5.02 23.03 -6.65
N ARG A 270 -5.21 23.70 -7.79
CA ARG A 270 -6.00 23.19 -8.92
C ARG A 270 -5.49 21.85 -9.41
N ARG A 271 -4.16 21.72 -9.60
CA ARG A 271 -3.53 20.46 -10.05
C ARG A 271 -3.67 19.35 -9.02
N ILE A 272 -3.47 19.65 -7.74
CA ILE A 272 -3.62 18.67 -6.66
C ILE A 272 -5.08 18.19 -6.56
N GLU A 273 -6.06 19.09 -6.62
CA GLU A 273 -7.48 18.71 -6.64
C GLU A 273 -7.82 17.86 -7.86
N GLU A 274 -7.27 18.18 -9.02
CA GLU A 274 -7.42 17.38 -10.24
C GLU A 274 -6.85 15.97 -10.05
N GLU A 275 -5.63 15.86 -9.53
CA GLU A 275 -4.98 14.58 -9.23
C GLU A 275 -5.78 13.75 -8.21
N ILE A 276 -6.28 14.37 -7.13
CA ILE A 276 -7.15 13.73 -6.13
C ILE A 276 -8.44 13.23 -6.78
N THR A 277 -9.12 14.10 -7.53
CA THR A 277 -10.42 13.78 -8.15
C THR A 277 -10.29 12.62 -9.12
N ILE A 278 -9.28 12.64 -10.01
CA ILE A 278 -9.05 11.58 -10.99
C ILE A 278 -8.63 10.28 -10.30
N SER A 279 -7.77 10.37 -9.28
CA SER A 279 -7.26 9.19 -8.57
C SER A 279 -8.35 8.50 -7.76
N LYS A 280 -9.20 9.25 -7.04
CA LYS A 280 -10.33 8.66 -6.28
C LYS A 280 -11.41 8.08 -7.18
N GLN A 281 -11.63 8.64 -8.38
CA GLN A 281 -12.50 8.02 -9.35
C GLN A 281 -11.93 6.67 -9.83
N THR A 282 -10.64 6.64 -10.14
CA THR A 282 -9.99 5.44 -10.71
C THR A 282 -9.71 4.36 -9.67
N TYR A 283 -9.38 4.74 -8.43
CA TYR A 283 -8.95 3.88 -7.32
C TYR A 283 -9.74 4.22 -6.04
N PRO A 284 -11.05 3.96 -6.02
CA PRO A 284 -11.95 4.39 -4.94
C PRO A 284 -11.60 3.86 -3.54
N ASP A 285 -11.08 2.63 -3.48
CA ASP A 285 -10.82 1.92 -2.21
C ASP A 285 -9.41 2.15 -1.65
N GLU A 286 -8.61 2.99 -2.30
CA GLU A 286 -7.23 3.24 -1.89
C GLU A 286 -7.18 4.18 -0.67
N ALA A 287 -7.05 3.59 0.51
CA ALA A 287 -7.02 4.32 1.79
C ALA A 287 -5.94 5.41 1.81
N MET A 288 -4.80 5.20 1.14
CA MET A 288 -3.73 6.20 1.05
C MET A 288 -4.18 7.51 0.39
N LEU A 289 -5.05 7.45 -0.64
CA LEU A 289 -5.55 8.66 -1.30
C LEU A 289 -6.38 9.53 -0.36
N SER A 290 -7.19 8.91 0.50
CA SER A 290 -7.99 9.62 1.50
C SER A 290 -7.10 10.29 2.55
N ASN A 291 -6.02 9.63 2.98
CA ASN A 291 -5.03 10.21 3.88
C ASN A 291 -4.30 11.42 3.26
N LEU A 292 -3.96 11.34 1.97
CA LEU A 292 -3.32 12.45 1.25
C LEU A 292 -4.28 13.64 1.06
N GLU A 293 -5.55 13.38 0.76
CA GLU A 293 -6.56 14.44 0.70
C GLU A 293 -6.74 15.14 2.05
N ALA A 294 -6.76 14.38 3.15
CA ALA A 294 -6.82 14.93 4.50
C ALA A 294 -5.56 15.74 4.85
N ARG A 295 -4.36 15.24 4.52
CA ARG A 295 -3.10 16.00 4.69
C ARG A 295 -3.16 17.31 3.92
N PHE A 296 -3.59 17.28 2.66
CA PHE A 296 -3.72 18.47 1.84
C PHE A 296 -4.71 19.49 2.43
N ALA A 297 -5.87 19.03 2.91
CA ALA A 297 -6.85 19.88 3.60
C ALA A 297 -6.30 20.49 4.90
N GLY A 298 -5.53 19.71 5.67
CA GLY A 298 -4.85 20.19 6.89
C GLY A 298 -3.91 21.35 6.60
N ILE A 299 -3.01 21.18 5.61
CA ILE A 299 -2.08 22.24 5.18
C ILE A 299 -2.81 23.53 4.81
N MET A 300 -3.98 23.42 4.15
CA MET A 300 -4.76 24.57 3.73
C MET A 300 -5.53 25.25 4.87
N SER A 301 -5.95 24.48 5.87
CA SER A 301 -6.71 25.00 7.01
C SER A 301 -5.87 25.92 7.90
N ASP A 302 -4.55 25.72 7.90
CA ASP A 302 -3.60 26.48 8.69
C ASP A 302 -3.21 27.83 8.07
N ASP A 303 -3.66 28.14 6.84
CA ASP A 303 -3.31 29.38 6.14
C ASP A 303 -4.53 30.12 5.55
N GLY A 304 -4.95 31.19 6.24
CA GLY A 304 -6.05 32.06 5.80
C GLY A 304 -5.80 32.78 4.46
N ARG A 305 -4.54 32.90 4.02
CA ARG A 305 -4.18 33.48 2.71
C ARG A 305 -4.65 32.58 1.58
N ILE A 306 -4.61 31.27 1.77
CA ILE A 306 -5.03 30.27 0.77
C ILE A 306 -6.53 30.43 0.46
N LEU A 307 -7.38 30.55 1.48
CA LEU A 307 -8.81 30.78 1.27
C LEU A 307 -9.06 32.07 0.49
N SER A 308 -8.36 33.15 0.85
CA SER A 308 -8.49 34.45 0.18
C SER A 308 -8.07 34.37 -1.29
N SER A 309 -6.97 33.67 -1.58
CA SER A 309 -6.48 33.41 -2.94
C SER A 309 -7.48 32.60 -3.76
N LEU A 310 -8.01 31.51 -3.20
CA LEU A 310 -9.01 30.68 -3.88
C LEU A 310 -10.31 31.42 -4.17
N LEU A 311 -10.77 32.28 -3.25
CA LEU A 311 -11.94 33.13 -3.47
C LEU A 311 -11.70 34.11 -4.62
N ALA A 312 -10.53 34.73 -4.69
CA ALA A 312 -10.16 35.60 -5.81
C ALA A 312 -10.10 34.81 -7.13
N ALA A 313 -9.43 33.66 -7.15
CA ALA A 313 -9.34 32.79 -8.32
C ALA A 313 -10.72 32.31 -8.81
N PHE A 314 -11.62 31.99 -7.89
CA PHE A 314 -12.99 31.59 -8.23
C PHE A 314 -13.82 32.77 -8.74
N SER A 315 -13.67 33.97 -8.16
CA SER A 315 -14.31 35.18 -8.65
C SER A 315 -13.85 35.52 -10.07
N ASP A 316 -12.57 35.35 -10.37
CA ASP A 316 -11.99 35.60 -11.70
C ASP A 316 -12.42 34.54 -12.72
N ASN A 317 -12.57 33.28 -12.31
CA ASN A 317 -12.88 32.17 -13.20
C ASN A 317 -13.80 31.12 -12.54
N SER A 318 -15.06 31.49 -12.32
CA SER A 318 -16.04 30.64 -11.61
C SER A 318 -16.43 29.33 -12.34
N ARG A 319 -15.92 29.12 -13.55
CA ARG A 319 -16.11 27.88 -14.35
C ARG A 319 -15.06 26.81 -14.09
N ASP A 320 -14.03 27.08 -13.28
CA ASP A 320 -13.01 26.07 -12.95
C ASP A 320 -13.58 25.04 -11.96
N PRO A 321 -13.77 23.77 -12.37
CA PRO A 321 -14.40 22.79 -11.52
C PRO A 321 -13.54 22.44 -10.30
N PHE A 322 -12.22 22.47 -10.41
CA PHE A 322 -11.34 22.02 -9.33
C PHE A 322 -11.23 23.08 -8.24
N ILE A 323 -11.14 24.36 -8.61
CA ILE A 323 -11.19 25.45 -7.63
C ILE A 323 -12.54 25.45 -6.90
N ALA A 324 -13.65 25.27 -7.63
CA ALA A 324 -14.99 25.19 -7.03
C ALA A 324 -15.13 24.00 -6.07
N ILE A 325 -14.66 22.81 -6.47
CA ILE A 325 -14.68 21.61 -5.61
C ILE A 325 -13.87 21.86 -4.34
N ARG A 326 -12.63 22.37 -4.47
CA ARG A 326 -11.78 22.62 -3.31
C ARG A 326 -12.38 23.65 -2.36
N LEU A 327 -12.88 24.78 -2.87
CA LEU A 327 -13.59 25.78 -2.05
C LEU A 327 -14.80 25.16 -1.34
N SER A 328 -15.60 24.35 -2.04
CA SER A 328 -16.76 23.70 -1.43
C SER A 328 -16.38 22.77 -0.27
N LYS A 329 -15.27 22.03 -0.40
CA LYS A 329 -14.74 21.16 0.65
C LYS A 329 -14.31 21.96 1.88
N ILE A 330 -13.60 23.08 1.68
CA ILE A 330 -13.21 23.99 2.77
C ILE A 330 -14.44 24.52 3.53
N TYR A 331 -15.51 24.88 2.81
CA TYR A 331 -16.75 25.34 3.45
C TYR A 331 -17.47 24.21 4.21
N ILE A 332 -17.51 22.99 3.64
CA ILE A 332 -18.05 21.80 4.31
C ILE A 332 -17.29 21.51 5.62
N ASP A 333 -15.96 21.56 5.60
CA ASP A 333 -15.12 21.32 6.78
C ASP A 333 -15.36 22.36 7.88
N LYS A 334 -15.76 23.58 7.51
CA LYS A 334 -16.18 24.65 8.44
C LYS A 334 -17.65 24.56 8.89
N GLY A 335 -18.41 23.60 8.37
CA GLY A 335 -19.84 23.46 8.63
C GLY A 335 -20.73 24.46 7.87
N ASP A 336 -20.17 25.22 6.92
CA ASP A 336 -20.90 26.20 6.12
C ASP A 336 -21.44 25.57 4.82
N PHE A 337 -22.45 24.72 4.97
CA PHE A 337 -23.09 24.05 3.84
C PHE A 337 -23.76 25.01 2.84
N ASN A 338 -24.15 26.21 3.30
CA ASN A 338 -24.78 27.22 2.45
C ASN A 338 -23.78 27.82 1.46
N GLU A 339 -22.60 28.22 1.93
CA GLU A 339 -21.55 28.73 1.04
C GLU A 339 -21.00 27.63 0.13
N ALA A 340 -20.84 26.40 0.64
CA ALA A 340 -20.48 25.25 -0.19
C ALA A 340 -21.47 25.05 -1.36
N SER A 341 -22.78 25.15 -1.07
CA SER A 341 -23.84 25.07 -2.08
C SER A 341 -23.77 26.22 -3.07
N LYS A 342 -23.56 27.46 -2.61
CA LYS A 342 -23.42 28.63 -3.49
C LYS A 342 -22.26 28.48 -4.47
N VAL A 343 -21.09 28.07 -4.01
CA VAL A 343 -19.91 27.86 -4.88
C VAL A 343 -20.21 26.81 -5.96
N LEU A 344 -20.73 25.64 -5.57
CA LEU A 344 -20.99 24.55 -6.52
C LEU A 344 -22.10 24.89 -7.51
N THR A 345 -23.17 25.56 -7.07
CA THR A 345 -24.26 26.00 -7.96
C THR A 345 -23.78 27.03 -8.98
N GLN A 346 -22.99 28.03 -8.57
CA GLN A 346 -22.39 29.01 -9.50
C GLN A 346 -21.50 28.33 -10.55
N ALA A 347 -20.70 27.33 -10.16
CA ALA A 347 -19.88 26.57 -11.08
C ALA A 347 -20.72 25.73 -12.06
N LEU A 348 -21.77 25.06 -11.54
CA LEU A 348 -22.71 24.26 -12.33
C LEU A 348 -23.53 25.11 -13.32
N GLU A 349 -23.88 26.35 -12.98
CA GLU A 349 -24.56 27.26 -13.90
C GLU A 349 -23.73 27.51 -15.17
N ARG A 350 -22.40 27.60 -15.01
CA ARG A 350 -21.45 27.75 -16.12
C ARG A 350 -21.09 26.44 -16.81
N ARG A 351 -21.10 25.31 -16.07
CA ARG A 351 -20.72 23.97 -16.57
C ARG A 351 -21.67 22.87 -16.11
N ARG A 352 -22.90 22.92 -16.60
CA ARG A 352 -24.00 22.01 -16.19
C ARG A 352 -23.72 20.51 -16.39
N ASN A 353 -22.85 20.17 -17.33
CA ASN A 353 -22.54 18.78 -17.69
C ASN A 353 -21.19 18.30 -17.15
N ASP A 354 -20.51 19.07 -16.28
CA ASP A 354 -19.26 18.61 -15.70
C ASP A 354 -19.54 17.51 -14.66
N HIS A 355 -19.08 16.29 -14.96
CA HIS A 355 -19.29 15.11 -14.12
C HIS A 355 -18.78 15.30 -12.69
N ARG A 356 -17.67 16.02 -12.51
CA ARG A 356 -17.01 16.21 -11.21
C ARG A 356 -17.81 17.17 -10.34
N LEU A 357 -18.29 18.27 -10.93
CA LEU A 357 -19.17 19.22 -10.22
C LEU A 357 -20.51 18.58 -9.84
N ASN A 358 -21.10 17.79 -10.74
CA ASN A 358 -22.35 17.08 -10.46
C ASN A 358 -22.15 16.07 -9.32
N TYR A 359 -21.03 15.33 -9.32
CA TYR A 359 -20.68 14.40 -8.24
C TYR A 359 -20.54 15.14 -6.90
N GLN A 360 -19.72 16.20 -6.87
CA GLN A 360 -19.45 16.93 -5.64
C GLN A 360 -20.71 17.60 -5.08
N TYR A 361 -21.59 18.11 -5.94
CA TYR A 361 -22.86 18.67 -5.50
C TYR A 361 -23.82 17.59 -4.97
N ALA A 362 -23.85 16.40 -5.58
CA ALA A 362 -24.61 15.27 -5.04
C ALA A 362 -24.09 14.85 -3.65
N GLU A 363 -22.77 14.81 -3.46
CA GLU A 363 -22.17 14.52 -2.15
C GLU A 363 -22.56 15.57 -1.09
N LEU A 364 -22.53 16.85 -1.44
CA LEU A 364 -23.00 17.93 -0.55
C LEU A 364 -24.47 17.72 -0.16
N LEU A 365 -25.35 17.46 -1.14
CA LEU A 365 -26.76 17.20 -0.88
C LEU A 365 -26.96 15.97 0.02
N ARG A 366 -26.16 14.92 -0.18
CA ARG A 366 -26.22 13.68 0.61
C ARG A 366 -25.81 13.91 2.05
N LEU A 367 -24.81 14.76 2.28
CA LEU A 367 -24.38 15.17 3.63
C LEU A 367 -25.44 16.01 4.34
N MET A 368 -26.11 16.91 3.61
CA MET A 368 -27.14 17.79 4.18
C MET A 368 -28.44 17.02 4.49
N ASP A 369 -28.91 16.20 3.56
CA ASP A 369 -30.18 15.48 3.69
C ASP A 369 -30.26 14.27 2.72
N PRO A 370 -29.86 13.06 3.16
CA PRO A 370 -29.89 11.87 2.31
C PRO A 370 -31.31 11.38 2.01
N SER A 371 -32.35 11.93 2.66
CA SER A 371 -33.75 11.55 2.39
C SER A 371 -34.29 12.17 1.09
N LYS A 372 -33.67 13.26 0.61
CA LYS A 372 -34.02 13.94 -0.65
C LYS A 372 -33.48 13.20 -1.86
N ARG A 373 -34.06 12.04 -2.15
CA ARG A 373 -33.59 11.13 -3.20
C ARG A 373 -33.62 11.72 -4.61
N ALA A 374 -34.66 12.45 -4.99
CA ALA A 374 -34.82 12.92 -6.38
C ALA A 374 -33.65 13.83 -6.84
N PRO A 375 -33.24 14.87 -6.08
CA PRO A 375 -32.01 15.61 -6.39
C PRO A 375 -30.76 14.73 -6.43
N LEU A 376 -30.59 13.79 -5.49
CA LEU A 376 -29.43 12.90 -5.45
C LEU A 376 -29.33 12.05 -6.70
N ILE A 377 -30.42 11.38 -7.09
CA ILE A 377 -30.51 10.58 -8.32
C ILE A 377 -30.17 11.45 -9.54
N TYR A 378 -30.74 12.65 -9.64
CA TYR A 378 -30.48 13.57 -10.75
C TYR A 378 -29.01 13.96 -10.87
N TYR A 379 -28.36 14.38 -9.79
CA TYR A 379 -26.97 14.84 -9.84
C TYR A 379 -25.98 13.67 -9.95
N TYR A 380 -26.18 12.56 -9.24
CA TYR A 380 -25.33 11.37 -9.42
C TYR A 380 -25.45 10.81 -10.84
N ARG A 381 -26.64 10.81 -11.46
CA ARG A 381 -26.77 10.36 -12.86
C ARG A 381 -25.92 11.18 -13.82
N ARG A 382 -25.82 12.50 -13.58
CA ARG A 382 -25.01 13.44 -14.37
C ARG A 382 -23.53 13.41 -14.00
N ALA A 383 -23.14 12.66 -12.97
CA ALA A 383 -21.76 12.52 -12.54
C ALA A 383 -20.99 11.42 -13.28
N PHE A 384 -21.65 10.66 -14.16
CA PHE A 384 -21.01 9.62 -14.95
C PHE A 384 -21.69 9.44 -16.31
N THR A 385 -20.95 8.82 -17.22
CA THR A 385 -21.45 8.21 -18.45
C THR A 385 -21.48 6.69 -18.29
N PRO A 386 -22.40 5.98 -18.95
CA PRO A 386 -22.46 4.52 -18.85
C PRO A 386 -21.10 3.87 -19.12
N SER A 387 -20.68 2.99 -18.22
CA SER A 387 -19.42 2.23 -18.29
C SER A 387 -18.13 3.04 -18.20
N ASP A 388 -18.18 4.29 -17.71
CA ASP A 388 -16.96 5.02 -17.35
C ASP A 388 -16.34 4.50 -16.04
N LYS A 389 -15.20 5.10 -15.67
CA LYS A 389 -14.47 4.70 -14.45
C LYS A 389 -14.93 5.42 -13.19
N ASN A 390 -16.01 6.21 -13.22
CA ASN A 390 -16.50 6.90 -12.02
C ASN A 390 -17.39 5.96 -11.18
N PHE A 391 -16.77 4.92 -10.62
CA PHE A 391 -17.46 3.84 -9.91
C PHE A 391 -18.27 4.34 -8.71
N HIS A 392 -17.78 5.34 -7.97
CA HIS A 392 -18.52 5.93 -6.85
C HIS A 392 -19.80 6.62 -7.29
N ALA A 393 -19.77 7.42 -8.37
CA ALA A 393 -20.97 8.07 -8.88
C ALA A 393 -22.02 7.04 -9.34
N GLN A 394 -21.56 5.98 -10.01
CA GLN A 394 -22.41 4.87 -10.45
C GLN A 394 -23.03 4.13 -9.26
N PHE A 395 -22.24 3.81 -8.24
CA PHE A 395 -22.70 3.15 -7.02
C PHE A 395 -23.77 3.98 -6.31
N TRP A 396 -23.49 5.27 -6.07
CA TRP A 396 -24.44 6.14 -5.36
C TRP A 396 -25.72 6.37 -6.15
N PHE A 397 -25.63 6.56 -7.47
CA PHE A 397 -26.81 6.58 -8.32
C PHE A 397 -27.64 5.31 -8.16
N ALA A 398 -27.02 4.13 -8.33
CA ALA A 398 -27.72 2.86 -8.21
C ALA A 398 -28.36 2.69 -6.82
N ARG A 399 -27.64 3.04 -5.75
CA ARG A 399 -28.17 2.94 -4.39
C ARG A 399 -29.44 3.79 -4.20
N PHE A 400 -29.48 5.04 -4.66
CA PHE A 400 -30.67 5.86 -4.49
C PHE A 400 -31.79 5.48 -5.48
N ALA A 401 -31.43 5.11 -6.71
CA ALA A 401 -32.36 4.68 -7.75
C ALA A 401 -33.06 3.34 -7.41
N TYR A 402 -32.40 2.44 -6.68
CA TYR A 402 -32.98 1.17 -6.22
C TYR A 402 -34.23 1.34 -5.35
N GLU A 403 -34.31 2.45 -4.60
CA GLU A 403 -35.45 2.76 -3.75
C GLU A 403 -36.43 3.74 -4.43
N SER A 404 -36.29 3.96 -5.73
CA SER A 404 -37.18 4.81 -6.51
C SER A 404 -38.45 4.06 -6.92
N SER A 405 -39.56 4.80 -7.00
CA SER A 405 -40.81 4.30 -7.57
C SER A 405 -40.83 4.35 -9.10
N ASP A 406 -39.85 4.97 -9.76
CA ASP A 406 -39.73 4.97 -11.22
C ASP A 406 -39.16 3.63 -11.72
N PRO A 407 -39.91 2.83 -12.50
CA PRO A 407 -39.44 1.56 -13.03
C PRO A 407 -38.16 1.66 -13.88
N LYS A 408 -37.92 2.81 -14.53
CA LYS A 408 -36.70 3.02 -15.33
C LYS A 408 -35.47 3.18 -14.45
N GLU A 409 -35.60 3.94 -13.36
CA GLU A 409 -34.51 4.14 -12.40
C GLU A 409 -34.18 2.82 -11.69
N LEU A 410 -35.20 2.06 -11.31
CA LEU A 410 -35.03 0.74 -10.71
C LEU A 410 -34.31 -0.24 -11.65
N ALA A 411 -34.68 -0.29 -12.93
CA ALA A 411 -34.02 -1.13 -13.92
C ALA A 411 -32.54 -0.73 -14.13
N LEU A 412 -32.28 0.58 -14.30
CA LEU A 412 -30.90 1.09 -14.44
C LEU A 412 -30.05 0.81 -13.21
N SER A 413 -30.63 0.86 -12.01
CA SER A 413 -29.94 0.50 -10.78
C SER A 413 -29.47 -0.96 -10.80
N ALA A 414 -30.32 -1.88 -11.25
CA ALA A 414 -29.96 -3.30 -11.32
C ALA A 414 -28.80 -3.53 -12.30
N ASP A 415 -28.87 -2.93 -13.50
CA ASP A 415 -27.82 -3.02 -14.52
C ASP A 415 -26.47 -2.49 -14.00
N ILE A 416 -26.48 -1.37 -13.27
CA ILE A 416 -25.25 -0.78 -12.73
C ILE A 416 -24.68 -1.66 -11.60
N PHE A 417 -25.49 -2.22 -10.71
CA PHE A 417 -24.97 -3.15 -9.70
C PHE A 417 -24.36 -4.40 -10.33
N GLU A 418 -24.95 -4.93 -11.40
CA GLU A 418 -24.41 -6.06 -12.16
C GLU A 418 -23.05 -5.71 -12.79
N TYR A 419 -22.95 -4.50 -13.36
CA TYR A 419 -21.70 -3.97 -13.91
C TYR A 419 -20.62 -3.77 -12.84
N LEU A 420 -20.97 -3.17 -11.69
CA LEU A 420 -20.02 -2.92 -10.60
C LEU A 420 -19.52 -4.23 -9.96
N ARG A 421 -20.35 -5.28 -9.93
CA ARG A 421 -19.97 -6.62 -9.44
C ARG A 421 -18.86 -7.29 -10.26
N THR A 422 -18.79 -6.96 -11.56
CA THR A 422 -17.84 -7.55 -12.53
C THR A 422 -16.70 -6.60 -12.89
N SER A 423 -16.89 -5.29 -12.68
CA SER A 423 -15.84 -4.28 -12.76
C SER A 423 -14.80 -4.53 -11.67
N ARG A 424 -13.54 -4.14 -11.93
CA ARG A 424 -12.44 -4.23 -10.95
C ARG A 424 -12.64 -3.23 -9.80
N VAL A 425 -13.71 -3.39 -9.04
CA VAL A 425 -13.82 -2.95 -7.65
C VAL A 425 -13.20 -4.08 -6.83
N SER A 426 -12.28 -3.77 -5.89
CA SER A 426 -11.48 -4.80 -5.23
C SER A 426 -12.36 -5.83 -4.51
N LYS A 427 -11.85 -7.07 -4.44
CA LYS A 427 -12.45 -8.25 -3.80
C LYS A 427 -12.69 -8.08 -2.28
N ASP A 428 -12.15 -7.02 -1.67
CA ASP A 428 -12.05 -6.87 -0.21
C ASP A 428 -13.39 -6.55 0.50
N ASP A 429 -14.43 -6.18 -0.24
CA ASP A 429 -15.79 -6.03 0.31
C ASP A 429 -16.64 -7.31 0.23
N ARG A 430 -16.13 -8.41 -0.37
CA ARG A 430 -16.84 -9.71 -0.32
C ARG A 430 -16.64 -10.46 1.00
N PHE A 431 -15.71 -10.00 1.86
CA PHE A 431 -15.33 -10.67 3.10
C PHE A 431 -15.06 -9.70 4.26
N LYS A 432 -15.87 -8.65 4.40
CA LYS A 432 -16.06 -8.00 5.71
C LYS A 432 -17.40 -8.48 6.28
N ASN A 433 -17.25 -9.37 7.27
CA ASN A 433 -18.22 -10.14 8.04
C ASN A 433 -19.67 -9.65 8.06
#